data_AF-A0A447QIC4-F1
#
_entry.id   AF-A0A447QIC4-F1
#
_cell.length_a   1.000
_cell.length_b   1.000
_cell.length_c   1.000
_cell.angle_alpha   90.00
_cell.angle_beta   90.00
_cell.angle_gamma   90.00
#
_symmetry.space_group_name_H-M   'P 1'
#
loop_
_entity.id
_entity.type
_entity.pdbx_description
1 polymer ?
#
loop_
_entity_poly.entity_id
_entity_poly.type
_entity_poly.pdbx_seq_one_letter_code
_entity_poly.pdbx_strand_id
1 'polypeptide(L)'
;MKKGLMLLSLLVASVTGSAHADDAAIKSALGSLGIKQADVQPSPVAGLKTVLTDSGVLYVSEDGKHVLQGPLYDVSGKEPVNVTNKLLGSKLDALKDQMIVYKAAKEKHVITVFTDITLRLLPQAASADERV
;
A
#
# COMPACT_ATOMS: atom_id res chain seq x y z
N MET A 1 -19.32 -7.06 57.00
CA MET A 1 -19.01 -7.56 55.64
C MET A 1 -19.54 -6.53 54.64
N LYS A 2 -18.91 -6.34 53.46
CA LYS A 2 -19.33 -5.43 52.36
C LYS A 2 -18.77 -3.97 52.39
N LYS A 3 -17.44 -3.79 52.35
CA LYS A 3 -16.83 -2.50 51.89
C LYS A 3 -15.65 -2.68 50.93
N GLY A 4 -15.34 -3.91 50.52
CA GLY A 4 -14.10 -4.24 49.81
C GLY A 4 -14.20 -4.37 48.29
N LEU A 5 -15.33 -4.04 47.64
CA LEU A 5 -15.55 -4.44 46.24
C LEU A 5 -15.56 -3.29 45.21
N MET A 6 -15.30 -2.04 45.59
CA MET A 6 -15.40 -0.88 44.68
C MET A 6 -14.07 -0.34 44.12
N LEU A 7 -13.00 -1.14 44.08
CA LEU A 7 -11.68 -0.68 43.59
C LEU A 7 -11.08 -1.53 42.45
N LEU A 8 -11.78 -2.57 41.97
CA LEU A 8 -11.23 -3.48 40.96
C LEU A 8 -11.69 -3.20 39.52
N SER A 9 -12.61 -2.26 39.29
CA SER A 9 -13.18 -1.98 37.97
C SER A 9 -12.46 -0.88 37.18
N LEU A 10 -11.37 -0.30 37.70
CA LEU A 10 -10.72 0.88 37.09
C LEU A 10 -9.38 0.61 36.39
N LEU A 11 -9.02 -0.64 36.08
CA LEU A 11 -7.70 -1.00 35.52
C LEU A 11 -7.72 -1.44 34.04
N VAL A 12 -8.86 -1.41 33.34
CA VAL A 12 -8.96 -1.89 31.94
C VAL A 12 -9.23 -0.75 30.95
N ALA A 13 -8.37 0.27 30.91
CA ALA A 13 -8.51 1.38 29.96
C ALA A 13 -7.23 1.80 29.22
N SER A 14 -6.11 1.08 29.34
CA SER A 14 -4.80 1.63 28.91
C SER A 14 -4.19 1.05 27.61
N VAL A 15 -4.88 0.20 26.84
CA VAL A 15 -4.27 -0.47 25.66
C VAL A 15 -4.88 0.01 24.34
N THR A 16 -4.86 1.32 24.06
CA THR A 16 -5.27 1.85 22.75
C THR A 16 -4.28 2.85 22.13
N GLY A 17 -3.03 2.93 22.64
CA GLY A 17 -2.12 4.04 22.32
C GLY A 17 -0.95 3.79 21.36
N SER A 18 -0.64 2.57 20.91
CA SER A 18 0.63 2.32 20.20
C SER A 18 0.64 2.70 18.71
N ALA A 19 -0.48 2.52 17.99
CA ALA A 19 -0.46 2.64 16.53
C ALA A 19 -0.10 4.04 15.99
N HIS A 20 -0.39 5.11 16.73
CA HIS A 20 -0.14 6.49 16.28
C HIS A 20 1.26 7.01 16.63
N ALA A 21 1.90 6.47 17.67
CA ALA A 21 3.25 6.86 18.07
C ALA A 21 4.31 6.29 17.10
N ASP A 22 4.04 5.08 16.59
CA ASP A 22 4.93 4.36 15.67
C ASP A 22 5.03 5.07 14.29
N ASP A 23 3.91 5.59 13.78
CA ASP A 23 3.88 6.29 12.49
C ASP A 23 4.73 7.58 12.50
N ALA A 24 4.76 8.30 13.61
CA ALA A 24 5.57 9.51 13.76
C ALA A 24 7.07 9.18 13.79
N ALA A 25 7.45 8.10 14.47
CA ALA A 25 8.83 7.61 14.49
C ALA A 25 9.29 7.22 13.07
N ILE A 26 8.45 6.50 12.32
CA ILE A 26 8.72 6.14 10.92
C ILE A 26 8.89 7.39 10.05
N LYS A 27 7.96 8.34 10.12
CA LYS A 27 8.04 9.59 9.34
C LYS A 27 9.29 10.40 9.67
N SER A 28 9.67 10.46 10.94
CA SER A 28 10.90 11.15 11.37
C SER A 28 12.15 10.46 10.85
N ALA A 29 12.23 9.13 10.96
CA ALA A 29 13.36 8.34 10.48
C ALA A 29 13.53 8.49 8.96
N LEU A 30 12.46 8.31 8.20
CA LEU A 30 12.48 8.46 6.74
C LEU A 30 12.75 9.90 6.30
N GLY A 31 12.21 10.89 7.03
CA GLY A 31 12.48 12.30 6.80
C GLY A 31 13.96 12.66 6.93
N SER A 32 14.67 12.06 7.89
CA SER A 32 16.13 12.24 8.04
C SER A 32 16.94 11.71 6.84
N LEU A 33 16.36 10.78 6.08
CA LEU A 33 16.92 10.21 4.85
C LEU A 33 16.47 10.97 3.58
N GLY A 34 15.73 12.07 3.74
CA GLY A 34 15.24 12.89 2.62
C GLY A 34 13.90 12.43 2.02
N ILE A 35 13.25 11.41 2.59
CA ILE A 35 11.93 10.94 2.17
C ILE A 35 10.86 11.79 2.86
N LYS A 36 10.32 12.78 2.15
CA LYS A 36 9.41 13.79 2.73
C LYS A 36 7.93 13.41 2.66
N GLN A 37 7.54 12.66 1.64
CA GLN A 37 6.15 12.25 1.40
C GLN A 37 6.01 10.76 1.66
N ALA A 38 5.84 10.41 2.93
CA ALA A 38 5.64 9.02 3.38
C ALA A 38 4.20 8.83 3.86
N ASP A 39 3.45 8.03 3.12
CA ASP A 39 2.09 7.58 3.47
C ASP A 39 2.20 6.22 4.17
N VAL A 40 1.98 6.21 5.49
CA VAL A 40 2.12 5.03 6.34
C VAL A 40 0.79 4.31 6.42
N GLN A 41 0.80 3.02 6.09
CA GLN A 41 -0.35 2.14 6.01
C GLN A 41 -0.10 0.87 6.83
N PRO A 42 -1.14 0.18 7.30
CA PRO A 42 -1.00 -1.14 7.90
C PRO A 42 -0.27 -2.13 6.98
N SER A 43 0.49 -3.05 7.58
CA SER A 43 1.10 -4.19 6.87
C SER A 43 0.39 -5.49 7.26
N PRO A 44 0.29 -6.48 6.36
CA PRO A 44 -0.13 -7.83 6.73
C PRO A 44 0.92 -8.58 7.56
N VAL A 45 2.16 -8.08 7.67
CA VAL A 45 3.22 -8.67 8.51
C VAL A 45 3.32 -7.89 9.82
N ALA A 46 3.13 -8.58 10.95
CA ALA A 46 3.24 -8.00 12.28
C ALA A 46 4.63 -7.39 12.53
N GLY A 47 4.67 -6.23 13.20
CA GLY A 47 5.90 -5.50 13.47
C GLY A 47 6.44 -4.69 12.29
N LEU A 48 5.77 -4.71 11.14
CA LEU A 48 6.07 -3.88 9.98
C LEU A 48 4.89 -2.94 9.65
N LYS A 49 5.19 -1.80 9.03
CA LYS A 49 4.24 -0.92 8.36
C LYS A 49 4.56 -0.87 6.87
N THR A 50 3.54 -0.72 6.05
CA THR A 50 3.70 -0.45 4.61
C THR A 50 3.83 1.06 4.44
N VAL A 51 4.91 1.55 3.86
CA VAL A 51 5.15 2.99 3.65
C VAL A 51 5.25 3.27 2.17
N LEU A 52 4.33 4.10 1.67
CA LEU A 52 4.30 4.51 0.28
C LEU A 52 5.07 5.82 0.14
N THR A 53 6.01 5.84 -0.78
CA THR A 53 6.87 6.98 -1.07
C THR A 53 6.85 7.26 -2.57
N ASP A 54 7.34 8.43 -2.98
CA ASP A 54 7.49 8.78 -4.40
C ASP A 54 8.44 7.83 -5.15
N SER A 55 9.33 7.15 -4.43
CA SER A 55 10.31 6.21 -4.99
C SER A 55 9.85 4.74 -4.93
N GLY A 56 8.60 4.49 -4.52
CA GLY A 56 8.03 3.15 -4.39
C GLY A 56 7.61 2.79 -2.97
N VAL A 57 7.31 1.50 -2.76
CA VAL A 57 6.80 0.98 -1.49
C VAL A 57 7.91 0.37 -0.65
N LEU A 58 7.97 0.78 0.61
CA LEU A 58 8.88 0.27 1.64
C LEU A 58 8.08 -0.46 2.72
N TYR A 59 8.72 -1.42 3.37
CA TYR A 59 8.23 -2.04 4.60
C TYR A 59 9.17 -1.66 5.73
N VAL A 60 8.65 -0.97 6.73
CA VAL A 60 9.46 -0.36 7.80
C VAL A 60 9.05 -0.96 9.13
N SER A 61 10.01 -1.30 10.00
CA SER A 61 9.69 -1.73 11.36
C SER A 61 8.93 -0.64 12.11
N GLU A 62 8.07 -1.01 13.06
CA GLU A 62 7.28 -0.05 13.84
C GLU A 62 8.14 0.99 14.58
N ASP A 63 9.38 0.63 14.95
CA ASP A 63 10.35 1.54 15.55
C ASP A 63 11.14 2.41 14.56
N GLY A 64 10.87 2.29 13.25
CA GLY A 64 11.49 3.07 12.18
C GLY A 64 12.95 2.70 11.85
N LYS A 65 13.54 1.68 12.50
CA LYS A 65 14.98 1.39 12.39
C LYS A 65 15.36 0.49 11.21
N HIS A 66 14.44 -0.34 10.73
CA HIS A 66 14.70 -1.31 9.67
C HIS A 66 13.80 -1.02 8.48
N VAL A 67 14.38 -1.08 7.29
CA VAL A 67 13.67 -0.84 6.02
C VAL A 67 13.92 -2.01 5.08
N LEU A 68 12.86 -2.54 4.50
CA LEU A 68 12.87 -3.52 3.44
C LEU A 68 12.20 -2.92 2.20
N GLN A 69 12.86 -3.03 1.06
CA GLN A 69 12.25 -2.63 -0.20
C GLN A 69 11.20 -3.67 -0.61
N GLY A 70 10.02 -3.22 -1.03
CA GLY A 70 8.99 -4.10 -1.58
C GLY A 70 9.39 -4.70 -2.95
N PRO A 71 8.52 -5.56 -3.51
CA PRO A 71 7.18 -5.88 -3.02
C PRO A 71 7.16 -7.01 -1.98
N LEU A 72 6.07 -7.07 -1.22
CA LEU A 72 5.72 -8.18 -0.35
C LEU A 72 4.80 -9.16 -1.09
N TYR A 73 5.09 -10.45 -0.95
CA TYR A 73 4.27 -11.52 -1.46
C TYR A 73 3.64 -12.32 -0.32
N ASP A 74 2.35 -12.59 -0.43
CA ASP A 74 1.68 -13.62 0.36
C ASP A 74 1.85 -14.97 -0.36
N VAL A 75 2.47 -15.92 0.32
CA VAL A 75 2.76 -17.28 -0.18
C VAL A 75 1.97 -18.35 0.55
N SER A 76 0.94 -17.98 1.31
CA SER A 76 0.07 -18.92 2.03
C SER A 76 -0.85 -19.72 1.09
N GLY A 77 -1.09 -19.21 -0.11
CA GLY A 77 -1.93 -19.84 -1.13
C GLY A 77 -1.18 -20.82 -2.05
N LYS A 78 -1.87 -21.28 -3.11
CA LYS A 78 -1.29 -22.15 -4.14
C LYS A 78 -0.23 -21.43 -4.99
N GLU A 79 -0.36 -20.13 -5.13
CA GLU A 79 0.53 -19.27 -5.92
C GLU A 79 0.87 -18.00 -5.12
N PRO A 80 2.08 -17.45 -5.25
CA PRO A 80 2.44 -16.18 -4.62
C PRO A 80 1.58 -15.02 -5.12
N VAL A 81 1.04 -14.23 -4.19
CA VAL A 81 0.24 -13.04 -4.50
C VAL A 81 0.99 -11.79 -4.07
N ASN A 82 1.23 -10.86 -4.99
CA ASN A 82 1.84 -9.56 -4.67
C ASN A 82 0.85 -8.65 -3.94
N VAL A 83 0.95 -8.59 -2.61
CA VAL A 83 0.05 -7.79 -1.77
C VAL A 83 0.34 -6.29 -1.87
N THR A 84 1.57 -5.91 -2.24
CA THR A 84 1.93 -4.51 -2.54
C THR A 84 1.14 -3.98 -3.74
N ASN A 85 1.11 -4.73 -4.84
CA ASN A 85 0.38 -4.34 -6.04
C ASN A 85 -1.13 -4.33 -5.81
N LYS A 86 -1.65 -5.26 -4.99
CA LYS A 86 -3.07 -5.25 -4.60
C LYS A 86 -3.45 -3.98 -3.85
N LEU A 87 -2.60 -3.51 -2.92
CA LEU A 87 -2.77 -2.24 -2.23
C LEU A 87 -2.76 -1.06 -3.22
N LEU A 88 -1.76 -1.03 -4.12
CA LEU A 88 -1.61 0.03 -5.12
C LEU A 88 -2.75 0.06 -6.15
N GLY A 89 -3.45 -1.06 -6.37
CA GLY A 89 -4.64 -1.12 -7.22
C GLY A 89 -5.72 -0.10 -6.83
N SER A 90 -5.90 0.14 -5.53
CA SER A 90 -6.84 1.17 -5.05
C SER A 90 -6.42 2.59 -5.43
N LYS A 91 -5.11 2.86 -5.51
CA LYS A 91 -4.58 4.14 -5.98
C LYS A 91 -4.74 4.29 -7.49
N LEU A 92 -4.58 3.19 -8.23
CA LEU A 92 -4.85 3.16 -9.67
C LEU A 92 -6.34 3.45 -9.96
N ASP A 93 -7.24 2.87 -9.16
CA ASP A 93 -8.68 3.10 -9.30
C ASP A 93 -9.07 4.57 -9.10
N ALA A 94 -8.39 5.29 -8.19
CA ALA A 94 -8.61 6.72 -7.96
C ALA A 94 -8.20 7.61 -9.17
N LEU A 95 -7.45 7.06 -10.14
CA LEU A 95 -7.01 7.76 -11.34
C LEU A 95 -7.90 7.51 -12.57
N LYS A 96 -8.99 6.73 -12.44
CA LYS A 96 -9.85 6.33 -13.57
C LYS A 96 -10.32 7.50 -14.44
N ASP A 97 -10.72 8.60 -13.83
CA ASP A 97 -11.22 9.79 -14.55
C ASP A 97 -10.12 10.54 -15.33
N GLN A 98 -8.85 10.20 -15.11
CA GLN A 98 -7.69 10.76 -15.81
C GLN A 98 -7.17 9.82 -16.91
N MET A 99 -7.80 8.67 -17.12
CA MET A 99 -7.37 7.67 -18.10
C MET A 99 -7.97 7.92 -19.49
N ILE A 100 -7.18 7.64 -20.53
CA ILE A 100 -7.69 7.49 -21.89
C ILE A 100 -8.21 6.06 -22.03
N VAL A 101 -9.51 5.91 -22.28
CA VAL A 101 -10.18 4.60 -22.33
C VAL A 101 -10.54 4.23 -23.76
N TYR A 102 -9.95 3.15 -24.25
CA TYR A 102 -10.35 2.46 -25.49
C TYR A 102 -11.22 1.27 -25.13
N LYS A 103 -12.53 1.40 -25.35
CA LYS A 103 -13.50 0.38 -24.93
C LYS A 103 -13.76 -0.62 -26.05
N ALA A 104 -13.53 -1.89 -25.76
CA ALA A 104 -13.85 -2.98 -26.69
C ALA A 104 -15.36 -3.14 -26.88
N ALA A 105 -15.79 -3.51 -28.08
CA ALA A 105 -17.21 -3.76 -28.38
C ALA A 105 -17.80 -4.93 -27.56
N LYS A 106 -16.99 -5.95 -27.24
CA LYS A 106 -17.32 -7.08 -26.36
C LYS A 106 -16.20 -7.29 -25.36
N GLU A 107 -16.26 -6.56 -24.26
CA GLU A 107 -15.24 -6.57 -23.21
C GLU A 107 -15.12 -7.95 -22.54
N LYS A 108 -13.94 -8.57 -22.64
CA LYS A 108 -13.59 -9.81 -21.93
C LYS A 108 -12.60 -9.58 -20.79
N HIS A 109 -11.73 -8.59 -20.97
CA HIS A 109 -10.68 -8.21 -20.03
C HIS A 109 -10.49 -6.71 -20.08
N VAL A 110 -9.99 -6.16 -18.97
CA VAL A 110 -9.55 -4.78 -18.85
C VAL A 110 -8.10 -4.79 -18.43
N ILE A 111 -7.27 -4.08 -19.19
CA ILE A 111 -5.87 -3.84 -18.85
C ILE A 111 -5.65 -2.34 -18.74
N THR A 112 -4.75 -1.95 -17.84
CA THR A 112 -4.30 -0.56 -17.72
C THR A 112 -2.85 -0.50 -18.12
N VAL A 113 -2.52 0.37 -19.07
CA VAL A 113 -1.19 0.47 -19.67
C VAL A 113 -0.59 1.82 -19.30
N PHE A 114 0.54 1.80 -18.59
CA PHE A 114 1.39 2.97 -18.45
C PHE A 114 2.24 3.10 -19.73
N THR A 115 2.15 4.24 -20.41
CA THR A 115 2.84 4.46 -21.68
C THR A 115 3.35 5.90 -21.80
N ASP A 116 4.34 6.09 -22.67
CA ASP A 116 4.95 7.37 -23.02
C ASP A 116 4.92 7.50 -24.54
N ILE A 117 4.39 8.63 -25.05
CA ILE A 117 4.21 8.91 -26.48
C ILE A 117 5.49 8.83 -27.31
N THR A 118 6.65 8.96 -26.67
CA THR A 118 7.97 8.86 -27.31
C THR A 118 8.44 7.42 -27.47
N LEU A 119 7.80 6.44 -26.82
CA LEU A 119 8.12 5.03 -26.96
C LEU A 119 7.73 4.51 -28.35
N ARG A 120 8.75 4.10 -29.11
CA ARG A 120 8.63 3.61 -30.49
C ARG A 120 7.72 2.38 -30.67
N LEU A 121 7.37 1.67 -29.59
CA LEU A 121 6.51 0.48 -29.62
C LEU A 121 5.00 0.80 -29.58
N LEU A 122 4.62 2.05 -29.29
CA LEU A 122 3.21 2.46 -29.20
C LEU A 122 2.35 2.20 -30.44
N PRO A 123 2.83 2.42 -31.69
CA PRO A 123 2.01 2.20 -32.88
C PRO A 123 1.51 0.75 -33.01
N GLN A 124 2.25 -0.23 -32.47
CA GLN A 124 1.86 -1.64 -32.56
C GLN A 124 0.75 -2.00 -31.56
N ALA A 125 0.79 -1.43 -30.35
CA ALA A 125 -0.21 -1.69 -29.31
C ALA A 125 -1.58 -1.09 -29.65
N ALA A 126 -1.62 0.12 -30.24
CA ALA A 126 -2.87 0.77 -30.65
C ALA A 126 -3.54 0.08 -31.86
N SER A 127 -2.75 -0.53 -32.74
CA SER A 127 -3.27 -1.24 -33.93
C SER A 127 -3.87 -2.62 -33.65
N ALA A 128 -3.71 -3.14 -32.43
CA ALA A 128 -4.23 -4.45 -32.04
C ALA A 128 -5.76 -4.46 -31.84
N ASP A 129 -6.36 -3.29 -31.60
CA ASP A 129 -7.82 -3.11 -31.41
C ASP A 129 -8.60 -3.26 -32.73
N GLU A 130 -7.93 -3.11 -33.88
CA GLU A 130 -8.56 -3.26 -35.21
C GLU A 130 -8.61 -4.70 -35.73
N ARG A 131 -8.05 -5.68 -34.98
CA ARG A 131 -7.92 -7.08 -35.42
C ARG A 131 -8.73 -8.09 -34.60
N VAL A 132 -9.68 -7.64 -33.77
CA VAL A 132 -10.57 -8.52 -32.98
C VAL A 132 -12.04 -8.29 -33.30
#